data_AF-A0A815C322-F1
#
_entry.id   AF-A0A815C322-F1
#
_cell.length_a   1.000
_cell.length_b   1.000
_cell.length_c   1.000
_cell.angle_alpha   90.00
_cell.angle_beta   90.00
_cell.angle_gamma   90.00
#
_symmetry.space_group_name_H-M   'P 1'
#
loop_
_entity.id
_entity.type
_entity.pdbx_description
1 polymer ?
#
loop_
_entity_poly.entity_id
_entity_poly.type
_entity_poly.pdbx_seq_one_letter_code
_entity_poly.pdbx_strand_id
1 'polypeptide(L)'
;MIHFSHPSQFLGLIEQWHNHKSYYLHNGHPFVSTFYGARLSFGESSPSNGWQKHYREPLQAKGIWTYFVPAFSDAMGSPTGFTYAFPVIDGVMNWDGAWPYESDGQVDVSSASDQAYLTDTHTYSKTFMMGTL
;
A
#
# COMPACT_ATOMS: atom_id res chain seq x y z
N MET A 1 13.54 -9.06 14.55
CA MET A 1 12.10 -8.97 14.21
C MET A 1 11.91 -9.61 12.83
N ILE A 2 11.15 -10.70 12.74
CA ILE A 2 10.93 -11.48 11.51
C ILE A 2 9.82 -10.84 10.67
N HIS A 3 10.14 -9.82 9.89
CA HIS A 3 9.25 -9.30 8.85
C HIS A 3 9.81 -9.65 7.48
N PHE A 4 8.96 -9.73 6.47
CA PHE A 4 9.41 -9.91 5.08
C PHE A 4 10.20 -8.68 4.64
N SER A 5 11.37 -8.92 4.05
CA SER A 5 12.28 -7.89 3.52
C SER A 5 12.25 -7.82 2.00
N HIS A 6 11.61 -8.78 1.33
CA HIS A 6 11.50 -8.81 -0.13
C HIS A 6 10.16 -9.45 -0.59
N PRO A 7 9.53 -8.96 -1.69
CA PRO A 7 8.26 -9.50 -2.14
C PRO A 7 8.22 -11.00 -2.41
N SER A 8 9.34 -11.56 -2.90
CA SER A 8 9.48 -13.00 -3.19
C SER A 8 9.13 -13.91 -2.00
N GLN A 9 9.16 -13.39 -0.76
CA GLN A 9 8.80 -14.15 0.44
C GLN A 9 7.29 -14.36 0.59
N PHE A 10 6.45 -13.58 -0.09
CA PHE A 10 4.99 -13.70 -0.02
C PHE A 10 4.29 -13.92 -1.35
N LEU A 11 4.97 -13.78 -2.50
CA LEU A 11 4.34 -14.01 -3.82
C LEU A 11 3.68 -15.40 -3.92
N GLY A 12 4.32 -16.43 -3.38
CA GLY A 12 3.77 -17.79 -3.39
C GLY A 12 2.42 -17.92 -2.68
N LEU A 13 2.16 -17.10 -1.66
CA LEU A 13 0.87 -17.07 -0.97
C LEU A 13 -0.23 -16.48 -1.88
N ILE A 14 0.09 -15.41 -2.61
CA ILE A 14 -0.86 -14.81 -3.55
C ILE A 14 -1.15 -15.78 -4.69
N GLU A 15 -0.11 -16.37 -5.27
CA GLU A 15 -0.24 -17.37 -6.34
C GLU A 15 -1.12 -18.54 -5.93
N GLN A 16 -0.93 -19.07 -4.72
CA GLN A 16 -1.70 -20.19 -4.21
C GLN A 16 -3.19 -19.85 -4.00
N TRP A 17 -3.49 -18.64 -3.51
CA TRP A 17 -4.81 -18.34 -2.94
C TRP A 17 -5.67 -17.37 -3.76
N HIS A 18 -5.11 -16.67 -4.75
CA HIS A 18 -5.82 -15.60 -5.46
C HIS A 18 -7.17 -16.02 -6.10
N ASN A 19 -7.31 -17.29 -6.49
CA ASN A 19 -8.55 -17.85 -7.09
C ASN A 19 -9.43 -18.61 -6.09
N HIS A 20 -9.09 -18.59 -4.80
CA HIS A 20 -9.92 -19.21 -3.79
C HIS A 20 -11.22 -18.42 -3.60
N LYS A 21 -12.35 -19.10 -3.43
CA LYS A 21 -13.68 -18.44 -3.33
C LYS A 21 -13.82 -17.45 -2.18
N SER A 22 -12.99 -17.60 -1.15
CA SER A 22 -12.95 -16.71 0.01
C SER A 22 -11.90 -15.59 -0.09
N TYR A 23 -11.11 -15.54 -1.17
CA TYR A 23 -10.16 -14.46 -1.38
C TYR A 23 -10.93 -13.19 -1.77
N TYR A 24 -10.66 -12.08 -1.10
CA TYR A 24 -11.35 -10.83 -1.40
C TYR A 24 -10.87 -10.24 -2.74
N LEU A 25 -11.81 -9.99 -3.64
CA LEU A 25 -11.55 -9.38 -4.94
C LEU A 25 -12.14 -7.97 -4.98
N HIS A 26 -11.37 -7.02 -5.47
CA HIS A 26 -11.84 -5.68 -5.82
C HIS A 26 -11.82 -5.55 -7.35
N ASN A 27 -12.98 -5.28 -7.97
CA ASN A 27 -13.12 -5.24 -9.43
C ASN A 27 -12.55 -6.48 -10.16
N GLY A 28 -12.70 -7.67 -9.56
CA GLY A 28 -12.19 -8.92 -10.11
C GLY A 28 -10.70 -9.19 -9.86
N HIS A 29 -9.99 -8.28 -9.20
CA HIS A 29 -8.57 -8.41 -8.89
C HIS A 29 -8.33 -8.77 -7.42
N PRO A 30 -7.41 -9.69 -7.08
CA PRO A 30 -7.05 -10.02 -5.70
C PRO A 30 -6.59 -8.77 -4.97
N PHE A 31 -7.30 -8.39 -3.92
CA PHE A 31 -6.92 -7.27 -3.08
C PHE A 31 -5.70 -7.65 -2.25
N VAL A 32 -4.68 -6.79 -2.25
CA VAL A 32 -3.45 -6.98 -1.48
C VAL A 32 -3.13 -5.67 -0.76
N SER A 33 -2.79 -5.77 0.51
CA SER A 33 -2.27 -4.67 1.31
C SER A 33 -1.03 -5.12 2.06
N THR A 34 -0.16 -4.18 2.39
CA THR A 34 1.03 -4.37 3.20
C THR A 34 1.11 -3.29 4.26
N PHE A 35 1.82 -3.56 5.34
CA PHE A 35 2.17 -2.55 6.33
C PHE A 35 3.65 -2.19 6.18
N TYR A 36 3.95 -0.89 6.15
CA TYR A 36 5.25 -0.32 5.75
C TYR A 36 5.65 -0.69 4.32
N GLY A 37 6.77 -0.14 3.86
CA GLY A 37 7.42 -0.53 2.61
C GLY A 37 7.69 0.64 1.67
N ALA A 38 7.32 1.87 2.02
CA ALA A 38 7.58 3.02 1.18
C ALA A 38 9.07 3.34 1.01
N ARG A 39 9.93 2.86 1.92
CA ARG A 39 11.39 3.03 1.80
C ARG A 39 12.10 1.86 1.13
N LEU A 40 11.39 0.78 0.80
CA LEU A 40 11.97 -0.43 0.24
C LEU A 40 12.04 -0.33 -1.28
N SER A 41 13.26 -0.17 -1.82
CA SER A 41 13.51 -0.20 -3.27
C SER A 41 13.94 -1.56 -3.79
N PHE A 42 14.31 -2.49 -2.91
CA PHE A 42 14.79 -3.81 -3.29
C PHE A 42 15.97 -3.78 -4.28
N GLY A 43 16.82 -2.74 -4.17
CA GLY A 43 17.95 -2.53 -5.07
C GLY A 43 17.64 -1.75 -6.34
N GLU A 44 16.38 -1.32 -6.54
CA GLU A 44 16.00 -0.46 -7.66
C GLU A 44 16.23 1.03 -7.37
N SER A 45 16.14 1.86 -8.40
CA SER A 45 16.38 3.31 -8.35
C SER A 45 15.36 4.09 -7.52
N SER A 46 14.18 3.52 -7.28
CA SER A 46 13.17 4.08 -6.38
C SER A 46 12.34 2.97 -5.72
N PRO A 47 11.72 3.24 -4.56
CA PRO A 47 10.74 2.33 -3.97
C PRO A 47 9.62 1.91 -4.91
N SER A 48 9.04 2.85 -5.67
CA SER A 48 7.99 2.52 -6.64
C SER A 48 8.48 1.56 -7.73
N ASN A 49 9.71 1.74 -8.23
CA ASN A 49 10.32 0.82 -9.20
C ASN A 49 10.58 -0.56 -8.58
N GLY A 50 10.99 -0.59 -7.31
CA GLY A 50 11.14 -1.81 -6.53
C GLY A 50 9.87 -2.63 -6.47
N TRP A 51 8.77 -2.01 -6.02
CA TRP A 51 7.45 -2.67 -5.96
C TRP A 51 6.92 -3.06 -7.34
N GLN A 52 7.22 -2.28 -8.39
CA GLN A 52 6.82 -2.62 -9.75
C GLN A 52 7.54 -3.90 -10.20
N LYS A 53 8.88 -3.92 -10.11
CA LYS A 53 9.71 -5.00 -10.65
C LYS A 53 9.66 -6.28 -9.83
N HIS A 54 9.64 -6.17 -8.51
CA HIS A 54 9.77 -7.33 -7.62
C HIS A 54 8.43 -7.87 -7.12
N TYR A 55 7.35 -7.09 -7.22
CA TYR A 55 6.01 -7.51 -6.82
C TYR A 55 4.99 -7.57 -7.97
N ARG A 56 4.78 -6.47 -8.71
CA ARG A 56 3.76 -6.44 -9.78
C ARG A 56 4.12 -7.34 -10.95
N GLU A 57 5.30 -7.15 -11.54
CA GLU A 57 5.71 -7.85 -12.76
C GLU A 57 5.74 -9.38 -12.61
N PRO A 58 6.26 -9.98 -11.50
CA PRO A 58 6.29 -11.43 -11.37
C PRO A 58 4.90 -12.07 -11.28
N LEU A 59 3.92 -11.38 -10.68
CA LEU A 59 2.52 -11.84 -10.63
C LEU A 59 1.83 -11.65 -11.98
N GLN A 60 2.03 -10.49 -12.63
CA GLN A 60 1.48 -10.20 -13.95
C GLN A 60 2.00 -11.18 -15.02
N ALA A 61 3.27 -11.59 -14.95
CA ALA A 61 3.85 -12.61 -15.82
C ALA A 61 3.15 -13.98 -15.70
N LYS A 62 2.43 -14.22 -14.59
CA LYS A 62 1.60 -15.41 -14.34
C LYS A 62 0.12 -15.17 -14.61
N GLY A 63 -0.25 -14.01 -15.16
CA GLY A 63 -1.63 -13.61 -15.40
C GLY A 63 -2.39 -13.15 -14.13
N ILE A 64 -1.69 -12.90 -13.03
CA ILE A 64 -2.28 -12.50 -11.75
C ILE A 64 -2.15 -10.98 -11.61
N TRP A 65 -3.27 -10.29 -11.75
CA TRP A 65 -3.36 -8.83 -11.61
C TRP A 65 -3.97 -8.49 -10.26
N THR A 66 -3.17 -7.95 -9.34
CA THR A 66 -3.62 -7.57 -7.99
C THR A 66 -4.20 -6.16 -7.95
N TYR A 67 -5.06 -5.89 -6.96
CA TYR A 67 -5.46 -4.54 -6.57
C TYR A 67 -4.69 -4.14 -5.30
N PHE A 68 -3.65 -3.32 -5.44
CA PHE A 68 -2.65 -3.09 -4.40
C PHE A 68 -2.88 -1.78 -3.66
N VAL A 69 -3.30 -1.86 -2.40
CA VAL A 69 -3.61 -0.70 -1.55
C VAL A 69 -2.82 -0.79 -0.25
N PRO A 70 -1.53 -0.40 -0.23
CA PRO A 70 -0.70 -0.54 0.96
C PRO A 70 -0.93 0.55 2.00
N ALA A 71 -0.59 0.23 3.25
CA ALA A 71 -0.38 1.15 4.36
C ALA A 71 1.12 1.47 4.51
N PHE A 72 1.64 2.37 3.67
CA PHE A 72 3.03 2.81 3.69
C PHE A 72 3.29 3.91 4.74
N SER A 73 3.13 3.55 6.01
CA SER A 73 3.35 4.42 7.17
C SER A 73 4.78 5.01 7.28
N ASP A 74 5.76 4.43 6.59
CA ASP A 74 7.15 4.91 6.55
C ASP A 74 7.44 5.90 5.40
N ALA A 75 6.43 6.31 4.65
CA ALA A 75 6.56 7.19 3.49
C ALA A 75 6.97 8.62 3.86
N MET A 76 8.06 9.10 3.25
CA MET A 76 8.52 10.47 3.41
C MET A 76 7.68 11.43 2.55
N GLY A 77 7.30 12.58 3.11
CA GLY A 77 6.55 13.62 2.38
C GLY A 77 5.03 13.40 2.31
N SER A 78 4.53 12.28 2.84
CA SER A 78 3.10 12.06 3.06
C SER A 78 2.47 13.13 3.96
N PRO A 79 1.17 13.43 3.79
CA PRO A 79 0.21 12.77 2.87
C PRO A 79 0.19 13.34 1.42
N THR A 80 0.86 14.45 1.13
CA THR A 80 0.76 15.16 -0.16
C THR A 80 1.71 14.60 -1.22
N GLY A 81 1.23 14.37 -2.45
CA GLY A 81 2.06 13.88 -3.56
C GLY A 81 2.41 12.40 -3.46
N PHE A 82 1.75 11.66 -2.56
CA PHE A 82 1.99 10.25 -2.31
C PHE A 82 1.73 9.42 -3.57
N THR A 83 0.59 9.63 -4.23
CA THR A 83 0.22 8.87 -5.43
C THR A 83 1.16 9.16 -6.60
N TYR A 84 1.69 10.38 -6.68
CA TYR A 84 2.74 10.73 -7.65
C TYR A 84 4.06 10.01 -7.37
N ALA A 85 4.44 9.86 -6.10
CA ALA A 85 5.66 9.14 -5.70
C ALA A 85 5.54 7.62 -5.88
N PHE A 86 4.32 7.08 -5.79
CA PHE A 86 4.04 5.65 -5.90
C PHE A 86 3.00 5.34 -6.99
N PRO A 87 3.28 5.58 -8.28
CA PRO A 87 2.34 5.25 -9.35
C PRO A 87 1.99 3.74 -9.41
N VAL A 88 2.83 2.88 -8.82
CA VAL A 88 2.68 1.41 -8.75
C VAL A 88 1.47 0.92 -7.94
N ILE A 89 0.94 1.73 -7.01
CA ILE A 89 -0.20 1.34 -6.15
C ILE A 89 -1.54 1.62 -6.83
N ASP A 90 -2.61 0.92 -6.47
CA ASP A 90 -3.98 1.23 -6.92
C ASP A 90 -4.75 2.11 -5.92
N GLY A 91 -4.18 2.30 -4.73
CA GLY A 91 -4.72 3.12 -3.67
C GLY A 91 -3.80 3.16 -2.46
N VAL A 92 -4.18 3.90 -1.43
CA VAL A 92 -3.44 3.97 -0.16
C VAL A 92 -4.39 3.73 1.01
N MET A 93 -3.89 3.01 2.02
CA MET A 93 -4.53 2.90 3.32
C MET A 93 -3.82 3.80 4.31
N ASN A 94 -4.53 4.76 4.91
CA ASN A 94 -3.97 5.58 5.99
C ASN A 94 -4.17 4.86 7.33
N TRP A 95 -3.23 3.98 7.66
CA TRP A 95 -3.18 3.30 8.95
C TRP A 95 -2.94 4.33 10.06
N ASP A 96 -1.90 5.17 9.93
CA ASP A 96 -1.46 6.11 10.98
C ASP A 96 -2.44 7.26 11.26
N GLY A 97 -3.46 7.47 10.41
CA GLY A 97 -4.53 8.44 10.71
C GLY A 97 -5.37 8.07 11.92
N ALA A 98 -5.39 6.79 12.31
CA ALA A 98 -6.26 6.30 13.37
C ALA A 98 -5.71 6.53 14.80
N TRP A 99 -4.41 6.85 14.97
CA TRP A 99 -3.84 7.17 16.28
C TRP A 99 -2.80 8.29 16.20
N PRO A 100 -2.69 9.12 17.25
CA PRO A 100 -1.54 10.00 17.44
C PRO A 100 -0.28 9.18 17.74
N TYR A 101 0.88 9.70 17.38
CA TYR A 101 2.16 9.16 17.82
C TYR A 101 2.40 9.49 19.31
N GLU A 102 3.22 8.69 20.00
CA GLU A 102 3.60 8.98 21.39
C GLU A 102 4.18 10.39 21.56
N SER A 103 4.89 10.89 20.55
CA SER A 103 5.47 12.23 20.51
C SER A 103 4.42 13.36 20.45
N ASP A 104 3.20 13.06 20.01
CA ASP A 104 2.13 14.04 19.90
C ASP A 104 1.47 14.33 21.26
N GLY A 105 1.68 13.45 22.25
CA GLY A 105 1.09 13.54 23.57
C GLY A 105 -0.42 13.25 23.56
N GLN A 106 -1.16 13.86 24.49
CA GLN A 106 -2.61 13.72 24.54
C GLN A 106 -3.26 14.72 23.60
N VAL A 107 -3.64 14.24 22.42
CA VAL A 107 -4.33 15.02 21.38
C VAL A 107 -5.56 14.28 20.87
N ASP A 108 -6.53 15.03 20.35
CA ASP A 108 -7.66 14.45 19.64
C ASP A 108 -7.20 13.86 18.30
N VAL A 109 -7.79 12.73 17.91
CA VAL A 109 -7.59 12.16 16.58
C VAL A 109 -8.19 13.11 15.53
N SER A 110 -7.44 13.36 14.46
CA SER A 110 -7.83 14.30 13.40
C SER A 110 -7.91 13.59 12.05
N SER A 111 -8.95 13.90 11.27
CA SER A 111 -9.12 13.39 9.90
C SER A 111 -8.34 14.21 8.85
N ALA A 112 -7.43 15.11 9.28
CA ALA A 112 -6.72 16.00 8.36
C ALA A 112 -5.81 15.23 7.39
N SER A 113 -5.09 14.22 7.88
CA SER A 113 -4.24 13.37 7.03
C SER A 113 -5.08 12.51 6.07
N ASP A 114 -6.22 11.98 6.55
CA ASP A 114 -7.17 11.25 5.72
C ASP A 114 -7.70 12.11 4.57
N GLN A 115 -8.11 13.35 4.86
CA GLN A 115 -8.61 14.27 3.85
C GLN A 115 -7.55 14.61 2.80
N ALA A 116 -6.28 14.72 3.20
CA ALA A 116 -5.18 14.97 2.28
C ALA A 116 -4.92 13.75 1.37
N TYR A 117 -4.87 12.54 1.92
CA TYR A 117 -4.76 11.32 1.12
C TYR A 117 -5.96 11.08 0.20
N LEU A 118 -7.18 11.34 0.67
CA LEU A 118 -8.39 11.26 -0.14
C LEU A 118 -8.33 12.22 -1.33
N THR A 119 -7.86 13.46 -1.11
CA THR A 119 -7.73 14.46 -2.17
C THR A 119 -6.66 14.06 -3.18
N ASP A 120 -5.50 13.58 -2.71
CA ASP A 120 -4.38 13.14 -3.57
C ASP A 120 -4.80 11.93 -4.42
N THR A 121 -5.37 10.89 -3.81
CA THR A 121 -5.81 9.68 -4.52
C THR A 121 -6.90 9.97 -5.55
N HIS A 122 -7.90 10.80 -5.23
CA HIS A 122 -8.94 11.20 -6.17
C HIS A 122 -8.39 11.95 -7.38
N THR A 123 -7.34 12.77 -7.20
CA THR A 123 -6.67 13.48 -8.31
C THR A 123 -6.11 12.51 -9.35
N TYR A 124 -5.70 11.31 -8.92
CA TYR A 124 -5.09 10.27 -9.77
C TYR A 124 -5.97 9.04 -9.98
N SER A 125 -7.27 9.14 -9.66
CA SER A 125 -8.25 8.03 -9.80
C SER A 125 -7.85 6.76 -9.03
N LYS A 126 -7.31 6.91 -7.82
CA LYS A 126 -6.88 5.81 -6.95
C LYS A 126 -7.78 5.69 -5.73
N THR A 127 -7.75 4.53 -5.07
CA THR A 127 -8.57 4.27 -3.88
C THR A 127 -7.94 4.87 -2.63
N PHE A 128 -8.76 5.47 -1.78
CA PHE A 128 -8.39 5.78 -0.40
C PHE A 128 -9.11 4.85 0.57
N MET A 129 -8.36 4.28 1.52
CA MET A 129 -8.89 3.49 2.63
C MET A 129 -8.52 4.16 3.96
N MET A 130 -9.52 4.60 4.70
CA MET A 130 -9.34 5.20 6.02
C MET A 130 -9.12 4.13 7.08
N GLY A 131 -8.06 4.25 7.88
CA GLY A 131 -7.92 3.47 9.12
C GLY A 131 -8.89 3.99 10.17
N THR A 132 -9.64 3.10 10.82
CA THR A 132 -10.57 3.45 11.92
C THR A 132 -10.53 2.37 12.99
N LEU A 133 -10.97 2.69 14.21
CA LEU A 133 -11.14 1.78 15.35
C LEU A 133 -12.61 1.73 15.78
#